data_AF-A0A377PMX3-F1
#
_entry.id   AF-A0A377PMX3-F1
#
_cell.length_a   1.000
_cell.length_b   1.000
_cell.length_c   1.000
_cell.angle_alpha   90.00
_cell.angle_beta   90.00
_cell.angle_gamma   90.00
#
_symmetry.space_group_name_H-M   'P 1'
#
loop_
_entity.id
_entity.type
_entity.pdbx_description
1 polymer ?
#
loop_
_entity_poly.entity_id
_entity_poly.type
_entity_poly.pdbx_seq_one_letter_code
_entity_poly.pdbx_strand_id
1 'polypeptide(L)'
;MSVLTYHVVPGSLDMKALEKKIHQGNGKAMLKTVNGQDIWLLQNGPHNIQIKDANGGVANISTYDVHQKNGVIDVIDKVLLPK
;
A
#
# COMPACT_ATOMS: atom_id res chain seq x y z
N MET A 1 7.69 -18.61 -3.14
CA MET A 1 6.89 -18.14 -1.99
C MET A 1 7.01 -16.63 -1.95
N SER A 2 6.15 -15.90 -2.66
CA SER A 2 6.39 -14.46 -2.93
C SER A 2 5.19 -13.55 -2.61
N VAL A 3 4.03 -14.13 -2.27
CA VAL A 3 2.82 -13.34 -1.98
C VAL A 3 2.95 -12.54 -0.69
N LEU A 4 3.50 -13.13 0.38
CA LEU A 4 3.64 -12.42 1.67
C LEU A 4 4.62 -11.24 1.55
N THR A 5 5.77 -11.44 0.90
CA THR A 5 6.77 -10.40 0.65
C THR A 5 6.29 -9.30 -0.29
N TYR A 6 5.21 -9.56 -1.05
CA TYR A 6 4.56 -8.58 -1.91
C TYR A 6 3.58 -7.66 -1.15
N HIS A 7 3.12 -8.08 0.03
CA HIS A 7 2.32 -7.24 0.92
C HIS A 7 3.18 -6.41 1.89
N VAL A 8 4.50 -6.56 1.83
CA VAL A 8 5.44 -5.85 2.71
C VAL A 8 6.17 -4.79 1.90
N VAL A 9 6.11 -3.55 2.38
CA VAL A 9 6.91 -2.44 1.88
C VAL A 9 7.93 -2.07 2.95
N PRO A 10 9.23 -1.93 2.62
CA PRO A 10 10.21 -1.48 3.58
C PRO A 10 9.97 -0.01 3.95
N GLY A 11 9.89 0.26 5.25
CA GLY A 11 9.65 1.58 5.83
C GLY A 11 8.40 1.62 6.72
N SER A 12 8.33 2.61 7.61
CA SER A 12 7.12 2.90 8.36
C SER A 12 6.31 3.93 7.59
N LEU A 13 5.20 3.47 7.00
CA LEU A 13 4.31 4.29 6.21
C LEU A 13 2.93 4.30 6.88
N ASP A 14 2.74 5.22 7.81
CA ASP A 14 1.41 5.50 8.35
C ASP A 14 0.54 6.19 7.29
N MET A 15 -0.77 6.23 7.51
CA MET A 15 -1.76 6.89 6.65
C MET A 15 -1.30 8.30 6.24
N LYS A 16 -0.83 9.11 7.19
CA LYS A 16 -0.32 10.47 6.90
C LYS A 16 0.88 10.48 5.96
N ALA A 17 1.78 9.52 6.09
CA ALA A 17 2.94 9.40 5.23
C ALA A 17 2.54 8.93 3.82
N LEU A 18 1.57 8.01 3.74
CA LEU A 18 0.98 7.55 2.48
C LEU A 18 0.26 8.70 1.77
N GLU A 19 -0.63 9.42 2.45
CA GLU A 19 -1.33 10.59 1.93
C GLU A 19 -0.34 11.65 1.43
N LYS A 20 0.70 11.95 2.20
CA LYS A 20 1.74 12.90 1.79
C LYS A 20 2.43 12.45 0.50
N LYS A 21 2.81 11.17 0.38
CA LYS A 21 3.42 10.63 -0.85
C LYS A 21 2.46 10.67 -2.04
N ILE A 22 1.20 10.35 -1.82
CA ILE A 22 0.15 10.37 -2.84
C ILE A 22 -0.09 11.80 -3.33
N HIS A 23 -0.19 12.77 -2.42
CA HIS A 23 -0.32 14.19 -2.74
C HIS A 23 0.91 14.71 -3.48
N GLN A 24 2.12 14.31 -3.07
CA GLN A 24 3.37 14.65 -3.77
C GLN A 24 3.44 14.08 -5.18
N GLY A 25 2.81 12.93 -5.44
CA GLY A 25 2.76 12.30 -6.75
C GLY A 25 1.51 12.62 -7.56
N ASN A 26 0.85 13.77 -7.31
CA ASN A 26 -0.39 14.20 -7.99
C ASN A 26 -1.54 13.18 -7.88
N GLY A 27 -1.79 12.65 -6.68
CA GLY A 27 -2.90 11.72 -6.40
C GLY A 27 -2.54 10.24 -6.55
N LYS A 28 -1.26 9.92 -6.76
CA LYS A 28 -0.73 8.54 -6.80
C LYS A 28 0.66 8.46 -6.19
N ALA A 29 0.97 7.34 -5.54
CA ALA A 29 2.33 7.03 -5.08
C ALA A 29 2.74 5.64 -5.56
N MET A 30 3.99 5.48 -5.98
CA MET A 30 4.55 4.18 -6.34
C MET A 30 5.45 3.71 -5.20
N LEU A 31 5.24 2.49 -4.73
CA LEU A 31 6.06 1.87 -3.68
C LEU A 31 6.64 0.56 -4.18
N LYS A 32 7.89 0.30 -3.79
CA LYS A 32 8.58 -0.95 -4.08
C LYS A 32 8.40 -1.90 -2.92
N THR A 33 7.85 -3.08 -3.18
CA THR A 33 7.67 -4.14 -2.17
C THR A 33 9.00 -4.83 -1.87
N VAL A 34 9.07 -5.58 -0.77
CA VAL A 34 10.26 -6.40 -0.43
C VAL A 34 10.52 -7.48 -1.48
N ASN A 35 9.47 -7.93 -2.18
CA ASN A 35 9.59 -8.83 -3.33
C ASN A 35 10.24 -8.15 -4.57
N GLY A 36 10.52 -6.86 -4.53
CA GLY A 36 11.14 -6.09 -5.63
C GLY A 36 10.16 -5.64 -6.72
N GLN A 37 8.90 -6.05 -6.65
CA GLN A 37 7.82 -5.60 -7.52
C GLN A 37 7.19 -4.32 -6.98
N ASP A 38 6.66 -3.49 -7.89
CA ASP A 38 6.09 -2.20 -7.53
C ASP A 38 4.57 -2.31 -7.37
N ILE A 39 4.04 -1.58 -6.39
CA ILE A 39 2.60 -1.37 -6.17
C ILE A 39 2.28 0.11 -6.29
N TRP A 40 1.06 0.43 -6.70
CA TRP A 40 0.61 1.81 -6.83
C TRP A 40 -0.48 2.12 -5.81
N LEU A 41 -0.24 3.12 -4.98
CA LEU A 41 -1.24 3.72 -4.13
C LEU A 41 -1.94 4.83 -4.90
N LEU A 42 -3.26 4.84 -4.84
CA LEU A 42 -4.12 5.83 -5.48
C LEU A 42 -5.06 6.40 -4.44
N GLN A 43 -5.27 7.70 -4.44
CA GLN A 43 -6.29 8.30 -3.59
C GLN A 43 -7.68 7.95 -4.12
N ASN A 44 -8.58 7.51 -3.23
CA ASN A 44 -9.96 7.15 -3.54
C ASN A 44 -10.96 7.93 -2.68
N GLY A 45 -10.82 9.24 -2.63
CA GLY A 45 -11.64 10.13 -1.81
C GLY A 45 -10.84 10.88 -0.76
N PRO A 46 -11.51 11.53 0.21
CA PRO A 46 -10.84 12.42 1.17
C PRO A 46 -9.88 11.69 2.11
N HIS A 47 -10.17 10.43 2.48
CA HIS A 47 -9.37 9.63 3.43
C HIS A 47 -9.21 8.16 3.02
N ASN A 48 -9.52 7.84 1.77
CA ASN A 48 -9.47 6.46 1.26
C ASN A 48 -8.29 6.30 0.31
N ILE A 49 -7.58 5.19 0.46
CA ILE A 49 -6.43 4.82 -0.37
C ILE A 49 -6.69 3.45 -0.99
N GLN A 50 -6.55 3.39 -2.31
CA GLN A 50 -6.55 2.18 -3.11
C GLN A 50 -5.12 1.73 -3.37
N ILE A 51 -4.89 0.42 -3.35
CA ILE A 51 -3.64 -0.21 -3.73
C ILE A 51 -3.89 -1.01 -5.01
N LYS A 52 -3.09 -0.74 -6.03
CA LYS A 52 -3.09 -1.48 -7.29
C LYS A 52 -1.82 -2.32 -7.40
N ASP A 53 -1.99 -3.59 -7.74
CA ASP A 53 -0.89 -4.52 -7.99
C ASP A 53 -0.40 -4.50 -9.46
N ALA A 54 0.73 -5.17 -9.71
CA ALA A 54 1.35 -5.36 -11.03
C ALA A 54 0.49 -6.15 -12.04
N ASN A 55 -0.49 -6.91 -11.55
CA ASN A 55 -1.46 -7.64 -12.37
C ASN A 55 -2.72 -6.81 -12.68
N GLY A 56 -2.84 -5.60 -12.10
CA GLY A 56 -4.00 -4.72 -12.25
C GLY A 56 -5.12 -4.97 -11.24
N GLY A 57 -4.92 -5.90 -10.29
CA GLY A 57 -5.80 -6.07 -9.14
C GLY A 57 -5.78 -4.83 -8.25
N VAL A 58 -6.95 -4.46 -7.74
CA VAL A 58 -7.13 -3.26 -6.90
C VAL A 58 -7.77 -3.67 -5.59
N ALA A 59 -7.11 -3.31 -4.49
CA ALA A 59 -7.54 -3.50 -3.11
C ALA A 59 -7.76 -2.14 -2.44
N ASN A 60 -8.72 -2.04 -1.53
CA ASN A 60 -8.93 -0.86 -0.70
C ASN A 60 -8.38 -1.12 0.70
N ILE A 61 -7.80 -0.11 1.32
CA ILE A 61 -7.46 -0.17 2.74
C ILE A 61 -8.75 0.00 3.56
N SER A 62 -9.07 -1.02 4.36
CA SER A 62 -10.24 -1.08 5.23
C SER A 62 -9.93 -0.66 6.67
N THR A 63 -8.68 -0.80 7.12
CA THR A 63 -8.22 -0.34 8.42
C THR A 63 -6.81 0.20 8.29
N TYR A 64 -6.60 1.42 8.77
CA TYR A 64 -5.32 2.12 8.70
C TYR A 64 -4.61 2.07 10.05
N ASP A 65 -3.30 2.25 10.04
CA ASP A 65 -2.50 2.60 11.22
C ASP A 65 -2.61 1.59 12.39
N VAL A 66 -2.64 0.29 12.09
CA VAL A 66 -2.54 -0.73 13.13
C VAL A 66 -1.09 -0.79 13.60
N HIS A 67 -0.76 0.03 14.59
CA HIS A 67 0.57 0.13 15.16
C HIS A 67 0.98 -1.16 15.87
N GLN A 68 2.10 -1.72 15.46
CA GLN A 68 2.75 -2.84 16.09
C GLN A 68 4.15 -2.46 16.56
N LYS A 69 4.75 -3.28 17.44
CA LYS A 69 6.12 -3.03 17.93
C LYS A 69 7.17 -2.92 16.81
N ASN A 70 6.89 -3.52 15.66
CA ASN A 70 7.83 -3.65 14.54
C ASN A 70 7.44 -2.81 13.31
N GLY A 71 6.38 -2.00 13.38
CA GLY A 71 5.92 -1.22 12.23
C GLY A 71 4.43 -0.91 12.27
N VAL A 72 3.88 -0.64 11.09
CA VAL A 72 2.49 -0.26 10.87
C VAL A 72 1.86 -1.29 9.94
N ILE A 73 0.66 -1.75 10.27
CA ILE A 73 -0.12 -2.62 9.41
C ILE A 73 -1.35 -1.86 8.91
N ASP A 74 -1.51 -1.86 7.60
CA ASP A 74 -2.75 -1.47 6.94
C ASP A 74 -3.47 -2.74 6.46
N VAL A 75 -4.75 -2.85 6.78
CA VAL A 75 -5.59 -3.98 6.37
C VAL A 75 -6.25 -3.64 5.05
N ILE A 76 -6.15 -4.56 4.09
CA ILE A 76 -6.78 -4.43 2.78
C ILE A 76 -7.89 -5.46 2.59
N ASP A 77 -8.90 -5.10 1.79
CA ASP A 77 -10.06 -5.94 1.49
C ASP A 77 -9.78 -7.10 0.52
N LYS A 78 -8.63 -7.09 -0.16
CA LYS A 78 -8.24 -8.09 -1.16
C LYS A 78 -6.76 -8.44 -1.08
N VAL A 79 -6.43 -9.65 -1.52
CA VAL A 79 -5.04 -10.12 -1.61
C VAL A 79 -4.39 -9.58 -2.88
N LEU A 80 -3.21 -9.00 -2.74
CA LEU A 80 -2.37 -8.55 -3.86
C LEU A 80 -1.61 -9.74 -4.45
N LEU A 81 -1.67 -9.91 -5.77
CA LEU A 81 -0.97 -11.00 -6.44
C LEU A 81 0.31 -10.48 -7.12
N PRO A 82 1.48 -11.08 -6.84
CA PRO A 82 2.71 -10.80 -7.58
C PRO A 82 2.60 -11.31 -9.02
N LYS A 83 3.32 -10.68 -9.96
CA LYS A 83 3.52 -11.19 -11.32
C LYS A 83 4.48 -12.37 -11.35
#